data_AF-A0A932PIH7-F1
#
_entry.id   AF-A0A932PIH7-F1
#
_cell.length_a   1.000
_cell.length_b   1.000
_cell.length_c   1.000
_cell.angle_alpha   90.00
_cell.angle_beta   90.00
_cell.angle_gamma   90.00
#
_symmetry.space_group_name_H-M   'P 1'
#
loop_
_entity.id
_entity.type
_entity.pdbx_description
1 polymer ?
#
loop_
_entity_poly.entity_id
_entity_poly.type
_entity_poly.pdbx_seq_one_letter_code
_entity_poly.pdbx_strand_id
1 'polypeptide(L)'
;MIIFRVLLLMGLIRLLIETHKPLLCSGIYAAIATGMALISGDGIGALATGGIAFLLSSAYFWLLDRFEESILFWVIMVIGLVIGLV
;
A
#
# COMPACT_ATOMS: atom_id res chain seq x y z
N MET A 1 -8.04 -14.24 0.07
CA MET A 1 -7.90 -12.83 -0.34
C MET A 1 -6.45 -12.33 -0.45
N ILE A 2 -5.42 -13.17 -0.24
CA ILE A 2 -4.00 -12.79 -0.33
C ILE A 2 -3.58 -12.50 -1.78
N ILE A 3 -4.01 -13.33 -2.73
CA ILE A 3 -3.75 -13.13 -4.17
C ILE A 3 -4.25 -11.79 -4.69
N PHE A 4 -5.41 -11.32 -4.20
CA PHE A 4 -5.96 -10.01 -4.57
C PHE A 4 -5.07 -8.87 -4.05
N ARG A 5 -4.59 -8.96 -2.79
CA ARG A 5 -3.66 -7.97 -2.22
C ARG A 5 -2.32 -7.93 -2.96
N VAL A 6 -1.79 -9.09 -3.34
CA VAL A 6 -0.54 -9.20 -4.11
C VAL A 6 -0.69 -8.57 -5.50
N LEU A 7 -1.76 -8.89 -6.24
CA LEU A 7 -2.05 -8.29 -7.54
C LEU A 7 -2.21 -6.76 -7.44
N LEU A 8 -2.89 -6.30 -6.39
CA LEU A 8 -3.12 -4.89 -6.12
C LEU A 8 -1.80 -4.16 -5.84
N LEU A 9 -0.95 -4.69 -4.95
CA LEU A 9 0.38 -4.15 -4.66
C LEU A 9 1.25 -4.10 -5.92
N MET A 10 1.25 -5.17 -6.72
CA MET A 10 2.05 -5.27 -7.94
C MET A 10 1.59 -4.28 -9.02
N GLY A 11 0.28 -4.09 -9.15
CA GLY A 11 -0.31 -3.06 -10.01
C GLY A 11 0.04 -1.64 -9.55
N LEU A 12 -0.02 -1.39 -8.24
CA LEU A 12 0.35 -0.12 -7.64
C LEU A 12 1.84 0.20 -7.77
N ILE A 13 2.71 -0.79 -7.63
CA ILE A 13 4.16 -0.63 -7.86
C ILE A 13 4.43 -0.29 -9.33
N ARG A 14 3.79 -0.98 -10.28
CA ARG A 14 3.89 -0.62 -11.70
C ARG A 14 3.40 0.79 -11.98
N LEU A 15 2.28 1.17 -11.37
CA LEU A 15 1.74 2.52 -11.49
C LEU A 15 2.70 3.56 -10.91
N LEU A 16 3.34 3.25 -9.77
CA LEU A 16 4.34 4.11 -9.14
C LEU A 16 5.53 4.35 -10.07
N ILE A 17 6.08 3.30 -10.67
CA ILE A 17 7.24 3.37 -11.58
C ILE A 17 6.90 4.22 -12.83
N GLU A 18 5.67 4.13 -13.33
CA GLU A 18 5.22 4.92 -14.49
C GLU A 18 4.88 6.38 -14.14
N THR A 19 4.29 6.62 -12.97
CA THR A 19 3.75 7.95 -12.61
C THR A 19 4.65 8.76 -11.69
N HIS A 20 5.63 8.15 -11.02
CA HIS A 20 6.42 8.73 -9.92
C HIS A 20 5.56 9.52 -8.91
N LYS A 21 4.32 9.06 -8.70
CA LYS A 21 3.33 9.73 -7.84
C LYS A 21 2.94 8.84 -6.67
N PRO A 22 3.78 8.78 -5.61
CA PRO A 22 3.55 7.92 -4.46
C PRO A 22 2.26 8.22 -3.70
N LEU A 23 1.83 9.48 -3.71
CA LEU A 23 0.58 9.93 -3.08
C LEU A 23 -0.66 9.29 -3.71
N LEU A 24 -0.71 9.17 -5.04
CA LEU A 24 -1.86 8.53 -5.72
C LEU A 24 -1.91 7.03 -5.40
N CYS A 25 -0.75 6.37 -5.38
CA CYS A 25 -0.67 4.95 -5.04
C CYS A 25 -1.09 4.67 -3.60
N SER A 26 -0.61 5.46 -2.66
CA SER A 26 -0.99 5.34 -1.25
C SER A 26 -2.47 5.56 -1.00
N GLY A 27 -3.08 6.54 -1.70
CA GLY A 27 -4.51 6.81 -1.61
C GLY A 27 -5.37 5.68 -2.15
N ILE A 28 -5.01 5.07 -3.28
CA ILE A 28 -5.73 3.92 -3.83
C ILE A 28 -5.63 2.72 -2.88
N TYR A 29 -4.44 2.43 -2.36
CA TYR A 29 -4.24 1.33 -1.42
C TYR A 29 -5.06 1.53 -0.13
N ALA A 30 -5.02 2.74 0.44
CA ALA A 30 -5.74 3.08 1.65
C ALA A 30 -7.25 3.07 1.44
N ALA A 31 -7.76 3.57 0.32
CA ALA A 31 -9.18 3.52 0.00
C ALA A 31 -9.69 2.07 -0.07
N ILE A 32 -8.91 1.17 -0.66
CA ILE A 32 -9.27 -0.25 -0.77
C ILE A 32 -9.19 -0.93 0.61
N ALA A 33 -8.14 -0.66 1.40
CA ALA A 33 -8.00 -1.19 2.75
C ALA A 33 -9.14 -0.72 3.67
N THR A 34 -9.48 0.58 3.62
CA THR A 34 -10.58 1.18 4.39
C THR A 34 -11.93 0.62 3.93
N GLY A 35 -12.15 0.48 2.62
CA GLY A 35 -13.36 -0.12 2.07
C GLY A 35 -13.55 -1.59 2.50
N MET A 36 -12.47 -2.38 2.52
CA MET A 36 -12.50 -3.74 3.06
C MET A 36 -12.81 -3.77 4.56
N ALA A 37 -12.23 -2.85 5.35
CA ALA A 37 -12.52 -2.74 6.78
C ALA A 37 -13.99 -2.36 7.03
N LEU A 38 -14.55 -1.45 6.23
CA LEU A 38 -15.96 -1.05 6.30
C LEU A 38 -16.91 -2.22 6.00
N ILE A 39 -16.61 -3.00 4.96
CA ILE A 39 -17.39 -4.21 4.58
C ILE A 39 -17.36 -5.26 5.68
N SER A 40 -16.29 -5.31 6.47
CA SER A 40 -16.14 -6.25 7.59
C SER A 40 -16.99 -5.87 8.81
N GLY A 41 -17.71 -4.74 8.77
CA GLY A 41 -18.65 -4.31 9.81
C GLY A 41 -18.04 -3.47 10.94
N ASP A 42 -16.75 -3.18 10.88
CA ASP A 42 -16.05 -2.43 11.92
C ASP A 42 -16.02 -0.93 11.59
N GLY A 43 -17.14 -0.22 11.75
CA GLY A 43 -17.29 1.15 11.25
C GLY A 43 -16.34 2.20 11.87
N ILE A 44 -16.14 2.18 13.18
CA ILE A 44 -15.27 3.15 13.88
C ILE A 44 -13.81 2.68 13.83
N GLY A 45 -13.57 1.37 13.96
CA GLY A 45 -12.24 0.78 13.79
C GLY A 45 -11.71 0.95 12.36
N ALA A 46 -12.58 0.92 11.35
CA ALA A 46 -12.21 1.14 9.94
C ALA A 46 -11.68 2.55 9.66
N LEU A 47 -12.19 3.58 10.35
CA LEU A 47 -11.69 4.95 10.18
C LEU A 47 -10.28 5.11 10.78
N ALA A 48 -10.06 4.55 11.97
CA ALA A 48 -8.76 4.57 12.61
C ALA A 48 -7.73 3.73 11.82
N THR A 49 -8.10 2.50 11.45
CA THR A 49 -7.24 1.61 10.65
C THR A 49 -7.02 2.14 9.23
N GLY A 50 -8.02 2.78 8.62
CA GLY A 50 -7.90 3.42 7.31
C GLY A 50 -6.93 4.60 7.32
N GLY A 51 -6.98 5.46 8.35
CA GLY A 51 -6.03 6.55 8.54
C GLY A 51 -4.60 6.08 8.79
N ILE A 52 -4.44 5.04 9.62
CA ILE A 52 -3.13 4.42 9.86
C ILE A 52 -2.61 3.75 8.60
N ALA A 53 -3.45 3.01 7.87
CA ALA A 53 -3.10 2.36 6.62
C ALA A 53 -2.71 3.38 5.55
N PHE A 54 -3.38 4.54 5.50
CA PHE A 54 -3.02 5.66 4.62
C PHE A 54 -1.66 6.23 4.96
N LEU A 55 -1.38 6.49 6.24
CA LEU A 55 -0.07 7.00 6.67
C LEU A 55 1.05 5.99 6.38
N LEU A 56 0.83 4.71 6.71
CA LEU A 56 1.81 3.66 6.47
C LEU A 56 2.04 3.44 4.98
N SER A 57 0.98 3.39 4.17
CA SER A 57 1.10 3.20 2.72
C SER A 57 1.74 4.42 2.06
N SER A 58 1.43 5.63 2.53
CA SER A 58 2.05 6.87 2.04
C SER A 58 3.54 6.90 2.35
N ALA A 59 3.93 6.58 3.58
CA ALA A 59 5.34 6.45 3.95
C ALA A 59 6.03 5.35 3.12
N TYR A 60 5.39 4.20 2.93
CA TYR A 60 5.93 3.07 2.17
C TYR A 60 6.16 3.40 0.69
N PHE A 61 5.15 3.94 0.00
CA PHE A 61 5.27 4.31 -1.41
C PHE A 61 6.22 5.48 -1.61
N TRP A 62 6.27 6.44 -0.68
CA TRP A 62 7.26 7.51 -0.72
C TRP A 62 8.69 7.00 -0.55
N LEU A 63 8.90 6.02 0.33
CA LEU A 63 10.20 5.38 0.50
C LEU A 63 10.59 4.58 -0.75
N LEU A 64 9.63 3.88 -1.37
CA LEU A 64 9.86 3.14 -2.62
C LEU A 64 10.30 4.06 -3.76
N ASP A 65 9.63 5.18 -3.94
CA ASP A 65 9.95 6.20 -4.96
C ASP A 65 11.32 6.85 -4.69
N ARG A 66 11.63 7.15 -3.42
CA ARG A 66 12.91 7.75 -3.03
C ARG A 66 14.12 6.84 -3.28
N PHE A 67 13.94 5.52 -3.17
CA PHE A 67 15.01 4.52 -3.29
C PHE A 67 14.93 3.70 -4.58
N GLU A 68 14.20 4.16 -5.59
CA GLU A 68 13.93 3.41 -6.83
C GLU A 68 15.18 2.87 -7.53
N GLU A 69 16.28 3.64 -7.55
CA GLU A 69 17.54 3.23 -8.16
C GLU A 69 18.46 2.39 -7.24
N SER A 70 18.05 2.16 -5.99
CA SER A 70 18.88 1.55 -4.97
C SER A 70 18.41 0.14 -4.60
N ILE A 71 19.31 -0.71 -4.11
CA ILE A 71 18.96 -2.08 -3.65
C ILE A 71 17.88 -2.08 -2.55
N LEU A 72 17.74 -0.94 -1.85
CA LEU A 72 16.69 -0.68 -0.88
C LEU A 72 15.29 -0.77 -1.48
N PHE A 73 15.07 -0.41 -2.75
CA PHE A 73 13.78 -0.62 -3.43
C PHE A 73 13.33 -2.07 -3.35
N TRP A 74 14.23 -3.00 -3.68
CA TRP A 74 13.95 -4.44 -3.63
C TRP A 74 13.65 -4.92 -2.22
N VAL A 75 14.40 -4.42 -1.22
CA VAL A 75 14.18 -4.77 0.19
C VAL A 75 12.82 -4.28 0.67
N ILE A 76 12.48 -3.02 0.40
CA ILE A 76 11.20 -2.42 0.80
C ILE A 76 10.04 -3.16 0.10
N MET A 77 10.18 -3.46 -1.19
CA MET A 77 9.19 -4.22 -1.97
C MET A 77 8.91 -5.60 -1.35
N VAL A 78 9.97 -6.34 -0.98
CA VAL A 78 9.84 -7.66 -0.36
C VAL A 78 9.21 -7.55 1.03
N ILE A 79 9.60 -6.56 1.84
CA ILE A 79 9.02 -6.33 3.17
C ILE A 79 7.53 -6.03 3.07
N GLY A 80 7.11 -5.13 2.18
CA GLY A 80 5.68 -4.81 2.00
C GLY A 80 4.87 -5.99 1.49
N LEU A 81 5.47 -6.85 0.65
CA LEU A 81 4.85 -8.10 0.20
C LEU A 81 4.66 -9.08 1.36
N VAL A 82 5.68 -9.25 2.22
CA VAL A 82 5.61 -10.12 3.40
C VAL A 82 4.59 -9.62 4.42
N ILE A 83 4.56 -8.31 4.70
CA ILE A 83 3.56 -7.70 5.58
C ILE A 83 2.15 -7.85 5.01
N GLY A 84 1.98 -7.73 3.68
CA GLY A 84 0.69 -7.95 3.03
C GLY A 84 0.23 -9.42 2.99
N LEU A 85 1.14 -10.36 3.25
CA LEU A 85 0.90 -11.81 3.26
C LEU A 85 0.41 -12.32 4.63
N VAL A 86 0.84 -11.68 5.72
CA VAL A 86 0.42 -11.94 7.10
C VAL A 86 -0.94 -11.29 7.37
#